data_AF-R8QJW0-F1
#
_entry.id   AF-R8QJW0-F1
#
_cell.length_a   1.000
_cell.length_b   1.000
_cell.length_c   1.000
_cell.angle_alpha   90.00
_cell.angle_beta   90.00
_cell.angle_gamma   90.00
#
_symmetry.space_group_name_H-M   'P 1'
#
loop_
_entity.id
_entity.type
_entity.pdbx_description
1 polymer ?
#
loop_
_entity_poly.entity_id
_entity_poly.type
_entity_poly.pdbx_seq_one_letter_code
_entity_poly.pdbx_strand_id
1 'polypeptide(L)' 'MYELSYERLTGEIITRYDCEYEEARQEWNRAIQKFPLAIIYCFTKWDVSNAIIWAIKKPRF' A
#
# COMPACT_ATOMS: atom_id res chain seq x y z
N MET A 1 12.08 -13.71 -8.62
CA MET A 1 11.62 -12.43 -8.05
C MET A 1 10.24 -12.20 -8.63
N TYR A 2 9.17 -12.32 -7.83
CA TYR A 2 7.82 -12.06 -8.34
C TYR A 2 7.66 -10.55 -8.53
N GLU A 3 7.37 -10.13 -9.75
CA GLU A 3 7.04 -8.73 -10.03
C GLU A 3 5.68 -8.42 -9.42
N LEU A 4 5.63 -7.37 -8.61
CA LEU A 4 4.42 -6.97 -7.91
C LEU A 4 3.60 -6.09 -8.86
N SER A 5 2.57 -6.66 -9.46
CA SER A 5 1.64 -5.87 -10.27
C SER A 5 0.77 -5.02 -9.35
N TYR A 6 0.79 -3.70 -9.57
CA TYR A 6 -0.08 -2.71 -8.92
C TYR A 6 -1.29 -2.37 -9.81
N GLU A 7 -1.59 -3.21 -10.81
CA GLU A 7 -2.68 -2.99 -11.74
C GLU A 7 -4.02 -2.81 -11.03
N ARG A 8 -4.83 -1.89 -11.58
CA ARG A 8 -6.18 -1.53 -11.12
C ARG A 8 -6.25 -0.82 -9.77
N LEU A 9 -5.12 -0.60 -9.09
CA LEU A 9 -5.09 0.39 -8.02
C LEU A 9 -5.24 1.78 -8.63
N THR A 10 -6.20 2.54 -8.12
CA THR A 10 -6.57 3.86 -8.64
C THR A 10 -6.32 5.00 -7.65
N GLY A 11 -6.02 4.65 -6.39
CA GLY A 11 -5.54 5.61 -5.39
C GLY A 11 -4.06 5.93 -5.59
N GLU A 12 -3.54 6.83 -4.75
CA GLU A 12 -2.11 7.15 -4.71
C GLU A 12 -1.36 6.03 -4.00
N ILE A 13 -0.31 5.51 -4.64
CA ILE A 13 0.43 4.33 -4.19
C ILE A 13 1.80 4.77 -3.74
N ILE A 14 2.11 4.56 -2.46
CA ILE A 14 3.46 4.72 -1.91
C ILE A 14 4.05 3.34 -1.65
N THR A 15 5.25 3.11 -2.17
CA THR A 15 6.03 1.88 -2.07
C THR A 15 7.35 2.15 -1.39
N ARG A 16 8.06 1.10 -0.99
CA ARG A 16 9.41 1.20 -0.37
C ARG A 16 10.48 1.90 -1.23
N TYR A 17 10.17 2.21 -2.49
CA TYR A 17 11.08 2.90 -3.41
C TYR A 17 10.80 4.40 -3.50
N ASP A 18 9.69 4.86 -2.93
CA ASP A 18 9.30 6.26 -2.91
C ASP A 18 9.95 6.99 -1.73
N CYS A 19 10.31 8.26 -1.93
CA CYS A 19 11.01 9.05 -0.92
C CYS A 19 10.16 9.30 0.33
N GLU A 20 8.83 9.39 0.19
CA GLU A 20 7.93 9.62 1.32
C GLU A 20 7.62 8.36 2.13
N TYR A 21 8.04 7.16 1.69
CA TYR A 21 7.64 5.89 2.32
C TYR A 21 7.96 5.79 3.81
N GLU A 22 9.17 6.22 4.20
CA GLU A 22 9.61 6.13 5.60
C GLU A 22 8.77 7.00 6.53
N GLU A 23 8.26 8.12 6.02
CA GLU A 23 7.33 8.99 6.75
C GLU A 23 5.90 8.42 6.70
N ALA A 24 5.43 8.03 5.51
CA ALA A 24 4.08 7.55 5.28
C ALA A 24 3.72 6.29 6.08
N ARG A 25 4.70 5.42 6.37
CA ARG A 25 4.48 4.19 7.16
C ARG A 25 4.39 4.44 8.67
N GLN A 26 4.70 5.64 9.16
CA GLN A 26 4.67 5.93 10.59
C GLN A 26 3.24 6.12 11.07
N GLU A 27 2.90 5.43 12.15
CA GLU A 27 1.69 5.72 12.94
C GLU A 27 2.05 6.68 14.10
N TRP A 28 1.03 7.14 14.84
CA TRP A 28 1.26 8.06 15.98
C TRP A 28 2.25 7.49 17.01
N ASN A 29 2.14 6.19 17.29
CA ASN A 29 3.10 5.49 18.14
C ASN A 29 4.36 5.13 17.34
N ARG A 30 5.36 6.02 17.37
CA ARG A 30 6.65 5.83 16.69
C ARG A 30 7.48 4.64 17.18
N ALA A 31 7.15 4.05 18.33
CA ALA A 31 7.82 2.82 18.77
C ALA A 31 7.39 1.61 17.91
N ILE A 32 6.23 1.66 17.25
CA ILE A 32 5.76 0.59 16.36
C ILE A 32 6.33 0.82 14.97
N GLN A 33 7.11 -0.13 14.47
CA GLN A 33 7.70 -0.09 13.14
C GLN A 33 7.13 -1.22 12.28
N LYS A 34 6.20 -0.87 11.37
CA LYS A 34 5.69 -1.77 10.33
C LYS A 34 6.31 -1.42 8.98
N PHE A 35 6.37 -2.41 8.09
CA PHE A 35 6.93 -2.29 6.74
C PHE A 35 5.94 -2.82 5.70
N PRO A 36 4.84 -2.08 5.45
CA PRO A 36 3.84 -2.49 4.48
C PRO A 36 4.42 -2.54 3.08
N LEU A 37 3.95 -3.48 2.26
CA LEU A 37 4.41 -3.63 0.88
C LEU A 37 4.03 -2.46 -0.01
N ALA A 38 2.88 -1.85 0.26
CA ALA A 38 2.41 -0.62 -0.33
C ALA A 38 1.41 0.05 0.62
N ILE A 39 1.34 1.37 0.56
CA ILE A 39 0.37 2.22 1.24
C ILE A 39 -0.47 2.85 0.14
N ILE A 40 -1.79 2.69 0.20
CA ILE A 40 -2.71 3.16 -0.84
C ILE A 40 -3.62 4.22 -0.23
N TYR A 41 -3.36 5.49 -0.55
CA TYR A 41 -4.24 6.58 -0.15
C TYR A 41 -5.46 6.61 -1.06
N CYS A 42 -6.62 6.30 -0.47
CA CYS A 42 -7.89 6.19 -1.17
C CYS A 42 -8.69 7.48 -1.03
N PHE A 43 -9.14 8.06 -2.14
CA PHE A 43 -9.94 9.30 -2.16
C PHE A 43 -11.39 9.04 -2.56
N THR A 44 -11.66 7.90 -3.17
CA THR A 44 -12.99 7.47 -3.60
C THR A 44 -13.33 6.08 -3.08
N LYS A 45 -14.63 5.76 -3.07
CA LYS A 45 -15.11 4.39 -2.76
C LYS A 45 -14.54 3.32 -3.72
N TRP A 46 -14.19 3.73 -4.94
CA TRP A 46 -13.64 2.82 -5.94
C TRP A 46 -12.18 2.47 -5.62
N ASP A 47 -11.40 3.42 -5.12
CA ASP A 47 -10.01 3.18 -4.68
C ASP A 47 -9.98 2.14 -3.56
N VAL A 48 -10.88 2.27 -2.58
CA VAL A 48 -11.01 1.31 -1.48
C VAL A 48 -11.37 -0.08 -2.02
N SER A 49 -12.38 -0.16 -2.88
CA SER A 49 -12.80 -1.44 -3.49
C SER A 49 -11.66 -2.11 -4.24
N ASN A 50 -10.94 -1.35 -5.07
CA ASN A 50 -9.81 -1.85 -5.84
C ASN A 50 -8.64 -2.30 -4.94
N ALA A 51 -8.32 -1.53 -3.90
CA ALA A 51 -7.28 -1.87 -2.94
C ALA A 51 -7.58 -3.18 -2.20
N ILE A 52 -8.83 -3.40 -1.79
CA ILE A 52 -9.26 -4.64 -1.13
C ILE A 52 -9.13 -5.82 -2.09
N ILE A 53 -9.65 -5.70 -3.32
CA ILE A 53 -9.56 -6.76 -4.33
C ILE A 53 -8.10 -7.14 -4.59
N TRP A 54 -7.23 -6.14 -4.72
CA TRP A 54 -5.80 -6.34 -4.92
C TRP A 54 -5.13 -7.06 -3.72
N ALA A 55 -5.46 -6.65 -2.49
CA ALA A 55 -4.93 -7.26 -1.28
C ALA A 55 -5.34 -8.74 -1.12
N ILE A 56 -6.55 -9.10 -1.57
CA ILE A 56 -7.06 -10.48 -1.55
C ILE A 56 -6.37 -11.34 -2.62
N LYS A 57 -6.16 -10.79 -3.82
CA LYS A 57 -5.53 -11.51 -4.93
C LYS A 57 -4.04 -11.76 -4.71
N LYS A 58 -3.37 -10.92 -3.92
CA LYS A 58 -1.97 -11.13 -3.60
C LYS A 58 -1.77 -12.42 -2.80
N PRO A 59 -0.76 -13.23 -3.15
CA PRO A 59 -0.34 -14.34 -2.30
C PRO A 59 0.02 -13.80 -0.91
N ARG A 60 -0.58 -14.39 0.13
CA ARG A 60 -0.12 -14.19 1.51
C ARG A 60 1.19 -14.96 1.64
N PHE A 61 2.30 -14.23 1.75
CA PHE A 61 3.60 -14.80 2.14
C PHE A 61 3.63 -15.00 3.65
#